data_AF-A0A5C3MKM5-F1
#
_entry.id   AF-A0A5C3MKM5-F1
#
_cell.length_a   1.000
_cell.length_b   1.000
_cell.length_c   1.000
_cell.angle_alpha   90.00
_cell.angle_beta   90.00
_cell.angle_gamma   90.00
#
_symmetry.space_group_name_H-M   'P 1'
#
loop_
_entity.id
_entity.type
_entity.pdbx_description
1 polymer ?
#
loop_
_entity_poly.entity_id
_entity_poly.type
_entity_poly.pdbx_seq_one_letter_code
_entity_poly.pdbx_strand_id
1 'polypeptide(L)' 'DLTQDRMKAFFFHKSRPGVQGKGKRDVVKPELLRWHPDKFEGKVIAKILPEHRTAVLEAVGLVARYLT' A
#
# COMPACT_ATOMS: atom_id res chain seq x y z
N ASP A 1 2.95 -13.82 2.63
CA ASP A 1 2.19 -13.65 1.37
C ASP A 1 1.38 -12.37 1.34
N LEU A 2 1.39 -11.70 0.19
CA LEU A 2 0.57 -10.53 -0.12
C LEU A 2 -0.80 -10.99 -0.66
N THR A 3 -1.69 -11.43 0.23
CA THR A 3 -3.06 -11.85 -0.11
C THR A 3 -4.07 -10.73 0.14
N GLN A 4 -5.17 -10.70 -0.60
CA GLN A 4 -6.21 -9.69 -0.44
C GLN A 4 -6.76 -9.60 1.00
N ASP A 5 -7.01 -10.73 1.68
CA ASP A 5 -7.55 -10.74 3.04
C ASP A 5 -6.58 -10.15 4.06
N ARG A 6 -5.29 -10.52 3.99
CA ARG A 6 -4.25 -9.94 4.84
C ARG A 6 -4.07 -8.44 4.57
N MET A 7 -4.19 -8.00 3.32
CA MET A 7 -4.14 -6.57 2.99
C MET A 7 -5.32 -5.81 3.58
N LYS A 8 -6.55 -6.33 3.43
CA LYS A 8 -7.73 -5.74 4.07
C LYS A 8 -7.57 -5.69 5.60
N ALA A 9 -7.14 -6.79 6.21
CA ALA A 9 -6.91 -6.85 7.65
C ALA A 9 -5.87 -5.80 8.09
N PHE A 10 -4.81 -5.58 7.31
CA PHE A 10 -3.76 -4.62 7.60
C PHE A 10 -4.19 -3.15 7.41
N PHE A 11 -4.84 -2.82 6.30
CA PHE A 11 -5.26 -1.44 6.01
C PHE A 11 -6.40 -0.97 6.89
N PHE A 12 -7.33 -1.86 7.24
CA PHE A 12 -8.48 -1.53 8.09
C PHE A 12 -8.29 -1.94 9.55
N HIS A 13 -7.06 -2.23 9.98
CA HIS A 13 -6.80 -2.60 11.36
C HIS A 13 -7.15 -1.46 12.31
N LYS A 14 -7.86 -1.77 13.42
CA LYS A 14 -8.38 -0.76 14.37
C LYS A 14 -7.28 0.07 15.05
N SER A 15 -6.08 -0.47 15.20
CA SER A 15 -4.94 0.25 15.79
C SER A 15 -4.17 1.12 14.79
N ARG A 16 -4.51 1.08 13.49
CA ARG A 16 -3.79 1.86 12.47
C ARG A 16 -4.18 3.34 12.59
N PRO A 17 -3.20 4.25 12.68
CA PRO A 17 -3.46 5.68 12.62
C PRO A 17 -4.23 6.03 11.35
N GLY A 18 -5.32 6.79 11.47
CA GLY A 18 -6.16 7.19 10.34
C GLY A 18 -7.29 6.24 9.97
N VAL A 19 -7.45 5.10 10.66
CA VAL A 19 -8.64 4.22 10.52
C VAL A 19 -9.71 4.57 11.55
N GLN A 20 -9.31 4.97 12.76
CA GLN A 20 -10.25 5.32 13.83
C GLN A 20 -11.15 6.50 13.42
N GLY A 21 -12.46 6.28 13.49
CA GLY A 21 -13.46 7.28 13.12
C GLY A 21 -13.61 7.56 11.62
N LYS A 22 -12.90 6.83 10.74
CA LYS A 22 -12.94 7.04 9.28
C LYS A 22 -13.66 5.91 8.55
N GLY A 23 -14.38 6.26 7.49
CA GLY A 23 -15.01 5.29 6.62
C GLY A 23 -14.00 4.54 5.76
N LYS A 24 -14.40 3.38 5.22
CA LYS A 24 -13.52 2.57 4.33
C LYS A 24 -12.95 3.40 3.17
N ARG A 25 -13.75 4.27 2.56
CA ARG A 25 -13.34 5.14 1.45
C ARG A 25 -12.23 6.11 1.85
N ASP A 26 -12.30 6.64 3.06
CA ASP A 26 -11.33 7.62 3.59
C ASP A 26 -10.00 6.97 3.96
N VAL A 27 -10.01 5.66 4.24
CA VAL A 27 -8.81 4.84 4.45
C VAL A 27 -8.21 4.41 3.10
N VAL A 28 -9.04 3.97 2.14
CA VAL A 28 -8.56 3.45 0.85
C VAL A 28 -7.93 4.53 -0.02
N LYS A 29 -8.54 5.71 -0.14
CA LYS A 29 -8.03 6.81 -0.99
C LYS A 29 -6.55 7.15 -0.74
N PRO A 30 -6.12 7.45 0.51
CA PRO A 30 -4.71 7.79 0.76
C PRO A 30 -3.77 6.60 0.58
N GLU A 31 -4.20 5.38 0.91
CA GLU A 31 -3.39 4.17 0.70
C GLU A 31 -3.21 3.90 -0.80
N LEU A 32 -4.26 4.02 -1.61
CA LEU A 32 -4.19 3.85 -3.06
C LEU A 32 -3.20 4.84 -3.70
N LEU A 33 -3.19 6.11 -3.25
CA LEU A 33 -2.20 7.09 -3.69
C LEU A 33 -0.78 6.78 -3.20
N ARG A 34 -0.63 6.17 -2.02
CA ARG A 34 0.66 5.80 -1.45
C ARG A 34 1.28 4.59 -2.15
N TRP A 35 0.46 3.61 -2.49
CA TRP A 35 0.88 2.35 -3.09
C TRP A 35 0.73 2.32 -4.62
N HIS A 36 0.28 3.41 -5.24
CA HIS A 36 0.31 3.51 -6.70
C HIS A 36 1.76 3.44 -7.21
N PRO A 37 2.10 2.59 -8.19
CA PRO A 37 3.47 2.42 -8.67
C PRO A 37 4.18 3.73 -9.00
N ASP A 38 3.56 4.63 -9.78
CA ASP A 38 4.10 5.97 -10.11
C ASP A 38 4.49 6.79 -8.86
N LYS A 39 3.59 6.85 -7.86
CA LYS A 39 3.82 7.65 -6.64
C LYS A 39 4.85 7.00 -5.72
N PHE A 40 4.86 5.68 -5.68
CA PHE A 40 5.82 4.92 -4.89
C PHE A 40 7.22 5.03 -5.49
N GLU A 41 7.34 4.94 -6.80
CA GLU A 41 8.61 5.06 -7.52
C GLU A 41 9.23 6.44 -7.28
N GLY A 42 8.48 7.51 -7.51
CA GLY A 42 8.99 8.88 -7.32
C GLY A 42 9.36 9.26 -5.89
N LYS A 43 8.94 8.51 -4.86
CA LYS A 43 9.15 8.87 -3.44
C LYS A 43 9.97 7.87 -2.62
N VAL A 44 9.90 6.59 -2.97
CA VAL A 44 10.37 5.49 -2.10
C VAL A 44 11.41 4.61 -2.79
N ILE A 45 11.35 4.42 -4.11
CA ILE A 45 12.29 3.49 -4.80
C ILE A 45 13.76 3.88 -4.62
N ALA A 46 14.05 5.18 -4.56
CA ALA A 46 15.40 5.70 -4.37
C ALA A 46 15.99 5.32 -3.01
N LYS A 47 15.14 5.01 -2.03
CA LYS A 47 15.53 4.58 -0.67
C LYS A 47 15.67 3.07 -0.53
N ILE A 48 15.34 2.31 -1.58
CA ILE A 48 15.42 0.85 -1.61
C ILE A 48 16.74 0.46 -2.27
N LEU A 49 17.41 -0.52 -1.67
CA LEU A 49 18.62 -1.12 -2.22
C LEU A 49 18.36 -1.62 -3.65
N PRO A 50 19.24 -1.33 -4.63
CA PRO A 50 19.02 -1.64 -6.04
C PRO A 50 18.56 -3.07 -6.29
N GLU A 51 19.14 -4.04 -5.60
CA GLU A 51 18.83 -5.48 -5.68
C GLU A 51 17.40 -5.85 -5.27
N HIS A 52 16.72 -5.01 -4.49
CA HIS A 52 15.36 -5.24 -4.02
C HIS A 52 14.30 -4.42 -4.78
N ARG A 53 14.71 -3.47 -5.62
CA ARG A 53 13.78 -2.54 -6.28
C ARG A 53 12.73 -3.25 -7.12
N THR A 54 13.15 -4.20 -7.95
CA THR A 54 12.23 -4.96 -8.83
C THR A 54 11.19 -5.72 -8.01
N ALA A 55 11.63 -6.50 -7.03
CA ALA A 55 10.73 -7.27 -6.17
C ALA A 55 9.75 -6.37 -5.38
N VAL A 56 10.21 -5.20 -4.93
CA VAL A 56 9.34 -4.24 -4.25
C VAL A 56 8.33 -3.61 -5.21
N LEU A 57 8.72 -3.26 -6.43
CA LEU A 57 7.78 -2.69 -7.42
C LEU A 57 6.68 -3.70 -7.79
N GLU A 58 7.03 -4.98 -7.95
CA GLU A 58 6.05 -6.06 -8.16
C GLU A 58 5.07 -6.17 -6.97
N ALA A 59 5.60 -6.16 -5.75
CA ALA A 59 4.79 -6.19 -4.53
C ALA A 59 3.86 -4.97 -4.42
N VAL A 60 4.35 -3.78 -4.77
CA VAL A 60 3.57 -2.53 -4.79
C VAL A 60 2.40 -2.63 -5.77
N GLY A 61 2.63 -3.18 -6.96
CA GLY A 61 1.57 -3.44 -7.94
C GLY A 61 0.47 -4.36 -7.41
N LEU A 62 0.85 -5.42 -6.69
CA LEU A 62 -0.11 -6.31 -6.04
C LEU A 62 -0.92 -5.59 -4.96
N VAL A 63 -0.26 -4.78 -4.12
CA VAL A 63 -0.93 -4.01 -3.05
C VAL A 63 -1.92 -3.01 -3.65
N ALA A 64 -1.54 -2.27 -4.69
CA ALA A 64 -2.42 -1.33 -5.38
C ALA A 64 -3.67 -2.02 -5.95
N ARG A 65 -3.50 -3.20 -6.54
CA ARG A 65 -4.62 -4.01 -7.07
C ARG A 65 -5.61 -4.42 -6.00
N TYR A 66 -5.17 -4.70 -4.78
CA TYR A 66 -6.06 -5.07 -3.67
C TYR A 66 -6.76 -3.89 -3.01
N LEU A 67 -6.29 -2.66 -3.26
CA LEU A 67 -6.88 -1.42 -2.79
C LEU A 67 -7.92 -0.83 -3.76
N THR A 68 -8.01 -1.37 -4.98
CA THR A 68 -9.01 -0.99 -5.99
C THR A 68 -10.26 -1.83 -5.84
#